data_AF-A0A2N4T5E7-F1
#
_entry.id   AF-A0A2N4T5E7-F1
#
_cell.length_a   1.000
_cell.length_b   1.000
_cell.length_c   1.000
_cell.angle_alpha   90.00
_cell.angle_beta   90.00
_cell.angle_gamma   90.00
#
_symmetry.space_group_name_H-M   'P 1'
#
loop_
_entity.id
_entity.type
_entity.pdbx_description
1 polymer ?
#
loop_
_entity_poly.entity_id
_entity_poly.type
_entity_poly.pdbx_seq_one_letter_code
_entity_poly.pdbx_strand_id
1 'polypeptide(L)'
;MLRRRAATGEWVLEALPGADPARVRRTAEAVAAGLAAPDRPRDWDCGPFAADASGEEHAAAVRRALGHIRDGDVFQVNVCRTLEASFAGDPLDLFCAGQERLRPRFAAFLRGPDGSAVVSLSPELFLRRTGTDVLTSPIKGTAAADTDPAALHASAKNRAENVMIVDLMRNDLSRVCVPGSVRAPREPRVEPHTGVHHLVADVRGRLRPGLDDGDLLRASFPPGSCTGAPKIRAMGIVNDLEPAARGVYTGAVGFAGPLAGLALNVAIRTFEFSGGRVRLGVGGGVVADSDPADETRETLVKAAPLLAAVGARLAAPAPPDPARGVFTTLPVRDGAPVGLDEHLARLGRSVRVLWDAPLPSRLREQVHARAAALAGPHRLRVTVVPGPGGPEATVVTAPLGEDPGRPWRLVPLELPGGLGGHKWADRRVLEETPGPWGPVCDPLLVEPDGTLLEAGRASVFVVSGGRVRTPPADGRILPGVQRARVLARLRAEGAEVAEEPVRLAELAAADEVFVTNALRGVRPVGVVDGAGAWAPGPVAARLARALGTAPAGPVPAPVAPAVPG
;
A
#
# COMPACT_ATOMS: atom_id res chain seq x y z
N MET A 1 -35.08 -0.80 15.29
CA MET A 1 -34.04 -1.59 14.60
C MET A 1 -34.72 -2.72 13.86
N LEU A 2 -34.61 -2.77 12.53
CA LEU A 2 -35.09 -3.91 11.74
C LEU A 2 -33.93 -4.90 11.57
N ARG A 3 -34.19 -6.20 11.79
CA ARG A 3 -33.18 -7.27 11.72
C ARG A 3 -33.68 -8.39 10.84
N ARG A 4 -32.84 -8.90 9.94
CA ARG A 4 -33.09 -10.17 9.27
C ARG A 4 -32.38 -11.29 10.01
N ARG A 5 -33.11 -12.33 10.42
CA ARG A 5 -32.53 -13.54 10.97
C ARG A 5 -31.98 -14.38 9.82
N ALA A 6 -30.66 -14.55 9.73
CA ALA A 6 -30.04 -15.31 8.65
C ALA A 6 -30.55 -16.77 8.59
N ALA A 7 -30.79 -17.39 9.73
CA ALA A 7 -31.25 -18.78 9.82
C ALA A 7 -32.68 -19.01 9.31
N THR A 8 -33.58 -18.03 9.50
CA THR A 8 -35.00 -18.17 9.14
C THR A 8 -35.42 -17.29 7.97
N GLY A 9 -34.58 -16.35 7.56
CA GLY A 9 -34.91 -15.29 6.60
C GLY A 9 -35.89 -14.23 7.13
N GLU A 10 -36.39 -14.39 8.36
CA GLU A 10 -37.43 -13.56 8.96
C GLU A 10 -36.91 -12.16 9.29
N TRP A 11 -37.72 -11.15 8.99
CA TRP A 11 -37.47 -9.76 9.38
C TRP A 11 -38.19 -9.43 10.70
N VAL A 12 -37.46 -8.90 11.67
CA VAL A 12 -37.94 -8.54 13.00
C VAL A 12 -37.69 -7.06 13.24
N LEU A 13 -38.74 -6.30 13.52
CA LEU A 13 -38.63 -4.90 13.92
C LEU A 13 -38.64 -4.80 15.45
N GLU A 14 -37.50 -4.40 16.02
CA GLU A 14 -37.32 -4.13 17.44
C GLU A 14 -37.46 -2.63 17.73
N ALA A 15 -38.17 -2.28 18.81
CA ALA A 15 -38.31 -0.93 19.32
C ALA A 15 -37.90 -0.87 20.79
N LEU A 16 -37.43 0.31 21.24
CA LEU A 16 -37.14 0.52 22.66
C LEU A 16 -38.44 0.47 23.49
N PRO A 17 -38.38 0.04 24.75
CA PRO A 17 -39.51 0.15 25.67
C PRO A 17 -40.05 1.60 25.70
N GLY A 18 -41.37 1.76 25.59
CA GLY A 18 -42.03 3.07 25.58
C GLY A 18 -42.09 3.77 24.21
N ALA A 19 -41.62 3.13 23.13
CA ALA A 19 -41.81 3.67 21.78
C ALA A 19 -43.30 3.76 21.41
N ASP A 20 -43.72 4.85 20.75
CA ASP A 20 -45.07 5.03 20.23
C ASP A 20 -45.45 3.89 19.25
N PRO A 21 -46.46 3.06 19.57
CA PRO A 21 -46.88 1.96 18.72
C PRO A 21 -47.29 2.40 17.31
N ALA A 22 -47.86 3.60 17.16
CA ALA A 22 -48.26 4.13 15.86
C ALA A 22 -47.04 4.48 15.00
N ARG A 23 -45.99 5.07 15.61
CA ARG A 23 -44.70 5.27 14.93
C ARG A 23 -44.06 3.96 14.51
N VAL A 24 -44.03 2.95 15.40
CA VAL A 24 -43.46 1.63 15.09
C VAL A 24 -44.18 1.00 13.89
N ARG A 25 -45.53 1.05 13.87
CA ARG A 25 -46.33 0.54 12.75
C ARG A 25 -46.04 1.27 11.44
N ARG A 26 -46.06 2.61 11.44
CA ARG A 26 -45.73 3.41 10.24
C ARG A 26 -44.33 3.09 9.72
N THR A 27 -43.34 2.92 10.61
CA THR A 27 -41.99 2.50 10.23
C THR A 27 -42.00 1.11 9.60
N ALA A 28 -42.72 0.14 10.17
CA ALA A 28 -42.82 -1.20 9.61
C ALA A 28 -43.44 -1.19 8.20
N GLU A 29 -44.54 -0.45 8.01
CA GLU A 29 -45.23 -0.30 6.73
C GLU A 29 -44.33 0.37 5.68
N ALA A 30 -43.63 1.44 6.07
CA ALA A 30 -42.69 2.13 5.18
C ALA A 30 -41.54 1.22 4.73
N VAL A 31 -40.99 0.41 5.63
CA VAL A 31 -39.93 -0.54 5.26
C VAL A 31 -40.48 -1.66 4.38
N ALA A 32 -41.67 -2.21 4.69
CA ALA A 32 -42.29 -3.24 3.85
C ALA A 32 -42.55 -2.74 2.42
N ALA A 33 -43.06 -1.50 2.28
CA ALA A 33 -43.24 -0.85 0.99
C ALA A 33 -41.90 -0.62 0.27
N GLY A 34 -40.87 -0.18 1.00
CA GLY A 34 -39.53 0.01 0.45
C GLY A 34 -38.89 -1.29 -0.05
N LEU A 35 -39.05 -2.40 0.67
CA LEU A 35 -38.57 -3.72 0.28
C LEU A 35 -39.29 -4.30 -0.95
N ALA A 36 -40.51 -3.83 -1.24
CA ALA A 36 -41.28 -4.21 -2.42
C ALA A 36 -41.01 -3.31 -3.64
N ALA A 37 -40.39 -2.14 -3.43
CA ALA A 37 -40.07 -1.22 -4.51
C ALA A 37 -38.90 -1.77 -5.37
N PRO A 38 -38.92 -1.53 -6.69
CA PRO A 38 -37.80 -1.93 -7.55
C PRO A 38 -36.54 -1.14 -7.17
N ASP A 39 -35.41 -1.84 -7.19
CA ASP A 39 -34.10 -1.22 -6.99
C ASP A 39 -33.80 -0.23 -8.12
N ARG A 40 -33.25 0.93 -7.75
CA ARG A 40 -32.89 2.02 -8.65
C ARG A 40 -31.59 2.65 -8.14
N PRO A 41 -30.44 1.97 -8.32
CA PRO A 41 -29.16 2.56 -7.97
C PRO A 41 -29.00 3.87 -8.73
N ARG A 42 -28.56 4.90 -8.01
CA ARG A 42 -28.28 6.21 -8.61
C ARG A 42 -26.79 6.31 -8.91
N ASP A 43 -26.45 7.03 -9.96
CA ASP A 43 -25.05 7.37 -10.22
C ASP A 43 -24.51 8.27 -9.11
N TRP A 44 -23.26 8.05 -8.74
CA TRP A 44 -22.49 8.94 -7.88
C TRP A 44 -21.16 9.27 -8.56
N ASP A 45 -20.62 10.44 -8.25
CA ASP A 45 -19.28 10.86 -8.65
C ASP A 45 -18.40 10.99 -7.40
N CYS A 46 -17.23 10.38 -7.46
CA CYS A 46 -16.22 10.46 -6.42
C CYS A 46 -14.92 10.93 -7.05
N GLY A 47 -14.44 12.07 -6.57
CA GLY A 47 -13.15 12.61 -6.97
C GLY A 47 -11.99 11.68 -6.58
N PRO A 48 -10.78 11.95 -7.08
CA PRO A 48 -9.59 11.25 -6.64
C PRO A 48 -9.29 11.52 -5.17
N PHE A 49 -8.96 10.48 -4.41
CA PHE A 49 -8.58 10.57 -3.01
C PHE A 49 -7.13 11.05 -2.85
N ALA A 50 -6.95 12.19 -2.18
CA ALA A 50 -5.65 12.72 -1.79
C ALA A 50 -5.42 12.55 -0.28
N ALA A 51 -4.19 12.29 0.12
CA ALA A 51 -3.85 12.21 1.54
C ALA A 51 -3.75 13.61 2.18
N ASP A 52 -4.22 13.74 3.42
CA ASP A 52 -4.10 14.96 4.24
C ASP A 52 -2.64 15.25 4.64
N ALA A 53 -1.85 14.19 4.83
CA ALA A 53 -0.42 14.21 5.04
C ALA A 53 0.31 13.49 3.90
N SER A 54 1.35 14.14 3.38
CA SER A 54 2.27 13.55 2.39
C SER A 54 2.92 12.27 2.92
N GLY A 55 3.42 11.43 2.01
CA GLY A 55 4.11 10.21 2.43
C GLY A 55 5.34 10.47 3.31
N GLU A 56 6.01 11.60 3.11
CA GLU A 56 7.17 12.01 3.92
C GLU A 56 6.75 12.47 5.33
N GLU A 57 5.65 13.22 5.46
CA GLU A 57 5.12 13.62 6.77
C GLU A 57 4.68 12.38 7.56
N HIS A 58 4.02 11.43 6.91
CA HIS A 58 3.67 10.17 7.55
C HIS A 58 4.91 9.35 7.92
N ALA A 59 5.91 9.26 7.03
CA ALA A 59 7.17 8.57 7.33
C ALA A 59 7.93 9.25 8.49
N ALA A 60 7.85 10.58 8.61
CA ALA A 60 8.41 11.31 9.74
C ALA A 60 7.70 10.99 11.05
N ALA A 61 6.36 10.90 11.03
CA ALA A 61 5.57 10.44 12.18
C ALA A 61 5.95 9.00 12.57
N VAL A 62 6.12 8.09 11.60
CA VAL A 62 6.59 6.72 11.84
C VAL A 62 8.00 6.71 12.46
N ARG A 63 8.94 7.54 11.98
CA ARG A 63 10.28 7.67 12.58
C ARG A 63 10.23 8.16 14.03
N ARG A 64 9.33 9.09 14.35
CA ARG A 64 9.11 9.55 15.73
C ARG A 64 8.50 8.44 16.60
N ALA A 65 7.52 7.71 16.08
CA ALA A 65 6.95 6.53 16.74
C ALA A 65 8.01 5.46 17.06
N LEU A 66 8.91 5.17 16.11
CA LEU A 66 10.05 4.27 16.33
C LEU A 66 10.99 4.76 17.44
N GLY A 67 11.14 6.09 17.60
CA GLY A 67 11.85 6.69 18.73
C GLY A 67 11.23 6.29 20.08
N HIS A 68 9.92 6.50 20.23
CA HIS A 68 9.18 6.08 21.43
C HIS A 68 9.29 4.57 21.71
N ILE A 69 9.28 3.74 20.68
CA ILE A 69 9.45 2.29 20.83
C ILE A 69 10.86 1.95 21.36
N ARG A 70 11.90 2.60 20.82
CA ARG A 70 13.29 2.41 21.26
C ARG A 70 13.52 2.86 22.70
N ASP A 71 12.85 3.93 23.10
CA ASP A 71 12.91 4.47 24.46
C ASP A 71 12.08 3.63 25.47
N GLY A 72 11.31 2.63 24.99
CA GLY A 72 10.52 1.74 25.81
C GLY A 72 9.16 2.30 26.25
N ASP A 73 8.70 3.40 25.64
CA ASP A 73 7.39 3.99 25.95
C ASP A 73 6.23 3.06 25.56
N VAL A 74 6.36 2.40 24.40
CA VAL A 74 5.35 1.51 23.81
C VAL A 74 6.02 0.37 23.04
N PHE A 75 5.35 -0.77 22.94
CA PHE A 75 5.77 -1.89 22.09
C PHE A 75 5.29 -1.73 20.64
N GLN A 76 4.11 -1.12 20.48
CA GLN A 76 3.49 -0.82 19.20
C GLN A 76 2.64 0.44 19.32
N VAL A 77 2.61 1.24 18.26
CA VAL A 77 1.67 2.35 18.11
C VAL A 77 1.16 2.40 16.67
N ASN A 78 -0.13 2.63 16.49
CA ASN A 78 -0.71 2.75 15.17
C ASN A 78 -0.67 4.21 14.73
N VAL A 79 0.07 4.48 13.66
CA VAL A 79 0.14 5.81 13.04
C VAL A 79 -0.76 5.80 11.81
N CYS A 80 -1.63 6.80 11.72
CA CYS A 80 -2.67 6.91 10.70
C CYS A 80 -2.57 8.24 9.93
N ARG A 81 -3.32 8.32 8.83
CA ARG A 81 -3.59 9.53 8.05
C ARG A 81 -4.94 9.42 7.36
N THR A 82 -5.46 10.51 6.82
CA THR A 82 -6.77 10.55 6.16
C THR A 82 -6.60 10.73 4.66
N LEU A 83 -7.42 10.02 3.88
CA LEU A 83 -7.60 10.29 2.47
C LEU A 83 -8.92 11.05 2.28
N GLU A 84 -8.93 12.13 1.50
CA GLU A 84 -10.12 12.92 1.20
C GLU A 84 -10.39 13.02 -0.31
N ALA A 85 -11.66 13.05 -0.68
CA ALA A 85 -12.12 13.35 -2.04
C ALA A 85 -13.41 14.18 -2.03
N SER A 86 -13.72 14.83 -3.17
CA SER A 86 -15.06 15.35 -3.43
C SER A 86 -16.04 14.20 -3.67
N PHE A 87 -17.29 14.38 -3.26
CA PHE A 87 -18.35 13.40 -3.47
C PHE A 87 -19.67 14.08 -3.86
N ALA A 88 -20.28 13.60 -4.93
CA ALA A 88 -21.61 14.01 -5.38
C ALA A 88 -22.49 12.76 -5.60
N GLY A 89 -23.69 12.76 -5.03
CA GLY A 89 -24.60 11.60 -5.04
C GLY A 89 -25.09 11.24 -3.64
N ASP A 90 -25.72 10.08 -3.50
CA ASP A 90 -26.19 9.55 -2.22
C ASP A 90 -25.17 8.53 -1.67
N PRO A 91 -24.57 8.75 -0.48
CA PRO A 91 -23.66 7.79 0.15
C PRO A 91 -24.21 6.36 0.33
N LEU A 92 -25.54 6.18 0.29
CA LEU A 92 -26.17 4.86 0.32
C LEU A 92 -25.83 4.03 -0.92
N ASP A 93 -25.78 4.64 -2.10
CA ASP A 93 -25.44 3.94 -3.35
C ASP A 93 -23.99 3.43 -3.31
N LEU A 94 -23.06 4.24 -2.77
CA LEU A 94 -21.68 3.82 -2.51
C LEU A 94 -21.61 2.66 -1.48
N PHE A 95 -22.40 2.72 -0.40
CA PHE A 95 -22.48 1.63 0.58
C PHE A 95 -22.93 0.32 -0.07
N CYS A 96 -23.99 0.35 -0.89
CA CYS A 96 -24.49 -0.83 -1.59
C CYS A 96 -23.42 -1.41 -2.52
N ALA A 97 -22.79 -0.58 -3.35
CA ALA A 97 -21.72 -1.01 -4.26
C ALA A 97 -20.52 -1.64 -3.51
N GLY A 98 -20.11 -1.02 -2.39
CA GLY A 98 -19.06 -1.54 -1.52
C GLY A 98 -19.45 -2.87 -0.87
N GLN A 99 -20.69 -3.02 -0.40
CA GLN A 99 -21.19 -4.25 0.21
C GLN A 99 -21.21 -5.41 -0.80
N GLU A 100 -21.68 -5.17 -2.01
CA GLU A 100 -21.77 -6.21 -3.06
C GLU A 100 -20.40 -6.73 -3.50
N ARG A 101 -19.45 -5.81 -3.71
CA ARG A 101 -18.10 -6.13 -4.21
C ARG A 101 -17.19 -6.68 -3.13
N LEU A 102 -17.23 -6.11 -1.91
CA LEU A 102 -16.32 -6.50 -0.84
C LEU A 102 -16.89 -7.59 0.06
N ARG A 103 -18.22 -7.76 0.11
CA ARG A 103 -18.92 -8.68 1.02
C ARG A 103 -18.34 -8.68 2.43
N PRO A 104 -18.23 -7.50 3.08
CA PRO A 104 -17.54 -7.39 4.35
C PRO A 104 -18.28 -8.19 5.43
N ARG A 105 -17.52 -8.67 6.42
CA ARG A 105 -18.08 -9.41 7.55
C ARG A 105 -19.05 -8.55 8.37
N PHE A 106 -18.71 -7.27 8.54
CA PHE A 106 -19.55 -6.27 9.20
C PHE A 106 -19.77 -5.09 8.26
N ALA A 107 -21.03 -4.73 8.07
CA ALA A 107 -21.43 -3.59 7.27
C ALA A 107 -22.41 -2.72 8.07
N ALA A 108 -22.23 -1.40 8.02
CA ALA A 108 -23.17 -0.47 8.62
C ALA A 108 -23.26 0.82 7.80
N PHE A 109 -24.48 1.31 7.64
CA PHE A 109 -24.79 2.61 7.07
C PHE A 109 -25.49 3.45 8.13
N LEU A 110 -24.93 4.61 8.46
CA LEU A 110 -25.53 5.57 9.37
C LEU A 110 -25.71 6.89 8.63
N ARG A 111 -26.90 7.49 8.74
CA ARG A 111 -27.20 8.81 8.16
C ARG A 111 -27.54 9.80 9.27
N GLY A 112 -26.81 10.90 9.31
CA GLY A 112 -27.07 12.04 10.18
C GLY A 112 -28.22 12.90 9.67
N PRO A 113 -28.88 13.66 10.56
CA PRO A 113 -29.99 14.55 10.19
C PRO A 113 -29.56 15.73 9.31
N ASP A 114 -28.27 16.09 9.35
CA ASP A 114 -27.63 17.14 8.54
C ASP A 114 -27.20 16.64 7.14
N GLY A 115 -27.51 15.39 6.80
CA GLY A 115 -27.11 14.76 5.54
C GLY A 115 -25.73 14.11 5.58
N SER A 116 -24.98 14.23 6.68
CA SER A 116 -23.75 13.45 6.89
C SER A 116 -24.03 11.95 6.89
N ALA A 117 -23.02 11.15 6.56
CA ALA A 117 -23.17 9.70 6.58
C ALA A 117 -21.87 8.98 6.97
N VAL A 118 -22.02 7.78 7.52
CA VAL A 118 -20.93 6.84 7.80
C VAL A 118 -21.23 5.53 7.09
N VAL A 119 -20.27 5.06 6.30
CA VAL A 119 -20.31 3.81 5.54
C VAL A 119 -19.19 2.93 6.06
N SER A 120 -19.50 1.94 6.90
CA SER A 120 -18.53 1.01 7.47
C SER A 120 -18.56 -0.33 6.74
N LEU A 121 -17.40 -0.79 6.24
CA LEU A 121 -17.21 -2.07 5.53
C LEU A 121 -16.13 -2.91 6.22
N SER A 122 -16.29 -3.09 7.53
CA SER A 122 -15.24 -3.56 8.44
C SER A 122 -15.10 -5.09 8.44
N PRO A 123 -13.87 -5.62 8.50
CA PRO A 123 -13.63 -7.04 8.72
C PRO A 123 -13.66 -7.43 10.21
N GLU A 124 -13.53 -6.47 11.14
CA GLU A 124 -13.13 -6.74 12.52
C GLU A 124 -14.25 -6.48 13.54
N LEU A 125 -14.50 -7.45 14.42
CA LEU A 125 -15.41 -7.30 15.55
C LEU A 125 -14.70 -6.64 16.72
N PHE A 126 -15.15 -5.45 17.11
CA PHE A 126 -14.68 -4.81 18.33
C PHE A 126 -15.24 -5.53 19.56
N LEU A 127 -16.57 -5.57 19.68
CA LEU A 127 -17.25 -6.15 20.83
C LEU A 127 -18.59 -6.76 20.44
N ARG A 128 -18.91 -7.90 21.04
CA ARG A 128 -20.27 -8.45 21.06
C ARG A 128 -20.61 -8.88 22.49
N ARG A 129 -21.80 -8.49 22.96
CA ARG A 129 -22.38 -8.98 24.21
C ARG A 129 -23.73 -9.62 23.96
N THR A 130 -23.90 -10.84 24.46
CA THR A 130 -25.19 -11.53 24.49
C THR A 130 -25.44 -12.00 25.92
N GLY A 131 -26.44 -11.42 26.58
CA GLY A 131 -26.60 -11.61 28.03
C GLY A 131 -25.36 -11.11 28.78
N THR A 132 -24.67 -12.00 29.49
CA THR A 132 -23.40 -11.66 30.17
C THR A 132 -22.16 -12.12 29.41
N ASP A 133 -22.30 -12.87 28.32
CA ASP A 133 -21.16 -13.34 27.54
C ASP A 133 -20.64 -12.22 26.63
N VAL A 134 -19.35 -11.95 26.74
CA VAL A 134 -18.63 -10.92 25.97
C VAL A 134 -17.63 -11.59 25.04
N LEU A 135 -17.52 -11.08 23.82
CA LEU A 135 -16.57 -11.51 22.80
C LEU A 135 -15.94 -10.29 22.14
N THR A 136 -14.63 -10.34 21.93
CA THR A 136 -13.89 -9.51 20.97
C THR A 136 -13.07 -10.42 20.06
N SER A 137 -12.86 -10.04 18.80
CA SER A 137 -12.14 -10.84 17.81
C SER A 137 -11.12 -9.99 17.05
N PRO A 138 -10.03 -9.55 17.70
CA PRO A 138 -8.97 -8.78 17.05
C PRO A 138 -8.35 -9.49 15.85
N ILE A 139 -7.94 -8.69 14.85
CA ILE A 139 -7.24 -9.14 13.65
C ILE A 139 -5.80 -8.62 13.67
N LYS A 140 -4.81 -9.52 13.58
CA LYS A 140 -3.39 -9.18 13.38
C LYS A 140 -2.68 -10.24 12.56
N GLY A 141 -2.12 -9.83 11.42
CA GLY A 141 -1.61 -10.72 10.38
C GLY A 141 -2.58 -10.81 9.21
N THR A 142 -2.13 -10.39 8.03
CA THR A 142 -2.88 -10.42 6.77
C THR A 142 -1.99 -10.96 5.67
N ALA A 143 -2.50 -11.87 4.85
CA ALA A 143 -1.86 -12.32 3.63
C ALA A 143 -2.83 -12.25 2.46
N ALA A 144 -2.32 -12.22 1.24
CA ALA A 144 -3.15 -12.33 0.05
C ALA A 144 -3.86 -13.69 0.02
N ALA A 145 -5.03 -13.77 -0.64
CA ALA A 145 -5.84 -14.99 -0.68
C ALA A 145 -5.15 -16.19 -1.36
N ASP A 146 -4.14 -15.95 -2.17
CA ASP A 146 -3.31 -16.97 -2.84
C ASP A 146 -2.14 -17.46 -1.96
N THR A 147 -1.93 -16.83 -0.80
CA THR A 147 -0.89 -17.26 0.14
C THR A 147 -1.36 -18.49 0.91
N ASP A 148 -0.51 -19.51 1.00
CA ASP A 148 -0.76 -20.68 1.84
C ASP A 148 -1.11 -20.25 3.28
N PRO A 149 -2.31 -20.56 3.78
CA PRO A 149 -2.71 -20.27 5.16
C PRO A 149 -1.71 -20.77 6.21
N ALA A 150 -1.02 -21.89 5.96
CA ALA A 150 -0.01 -22.42 6.85
C ALA A 150 1.22 -21.50 6.96
N ALA A 151 1.60 -20.82 5.87
CA ALA A 151 2.69 -19.86 5.87
C ALA A 151 2.34 -18.61 6.71
N LEU A 152 1.09 -18.15 6.65
CA LEU A 152 0.61 -17.03 7.46
C LEU A 152 0.70 -17.36 8.97
N HIS A 153 0.32 -18.59 9.35
CA HIS A 153 0.47 -19.12 10.71
C HIS A 153 1.93 -19.29 11.16
N ALA A 154 2.81 -19.73 10.24
CA ALA A 154 4.21 -20.02 10.52
C ALA A 154 5.08 -18.76 10.74
N SER A 155 4.60 -17.58 10.35
CA SER A 155 5.30 -16.31 10.58
C SER A 155 5.47 -15.97 12.07
N ALA A 156 6.73 -15.89 12.52
CA ALA A 156 7.08 -15.51 13.89
C ALA A 156 6.63 -14.07 14.22
N LYS A 157 6.75 -13.15 13.26
CA LYS A 157 6.28 -11.75 13.38
C LYS A 157 4.78 -11.70 13.66
N ASN A 158 3.98 -12.37 12.82
CA ASN A 158 2.53 -12.36 12.95
C ASN A 158 2.05 -12.98 14.27
N ARG A 159 2.72 -14.05 14.74
CA ARG A 159 2.43 -14.64 16.06
C ARG A 159 2.73 -13.67 17.20
N ALA A 160 3.87 -12.97 17.16
CA ALA A 160 4.22 -12.00 18.21
C ALA A 160 3.21 -10.85 18.29
N GLU A 161 2.83 -10.28 17.13
CA GLU A 161 1.78 -9.26 17.07
C GLU A 161 0.43 -9.78 17.58
N ASN A 162 0.07 -11.02 17.24
CA ASN A 162 -1.18 -11.63 17.68
C ASN A 162 -1.21 -11.85 19.21
N VAL A 163 -0.14 -12.37 19.80
CA VAL A 163 -0.03 -12.55 21.26
C VAL A 163 -0.21 -11.22 21.98
N MET A 164 0.49 -10.18 21.52
CA MET A 164 0.41 -8.86 22.12
C MET A 164 -1.02 -8.28 22.07
N ILE A 165 -1.71 -8.38 20.93
CA ILE A 165 -3.08 -7.84 20.83
C ILE A 165 -4.07 -8.65 21.67
N VAL A 166 -3.91 -9.98 21.72
CA VAL A 166 -4.73 -10.86 22.57
C VAL A 166 -4.57 -10.49 24.02
N ASP A 167 -3.34 -10.27 24.50
CA ASP A 167 -3.08 -9.89 25.87
C ASP A 167 -3.63 -8.51 26.21
N LEU A 168 -3.56 -7.54 25.29
CA LEU A 168 -4.20 -6.24 25.47
C LEU A 168 -5.72 -6.39 25.65
N MET A 169 -6.38 -7.20 24.81
CA MET A 169 -7.83 -7.45 24.92
C MET A 169 -8.20 -8.23 26.18
N ARG A 170 -7.38 -9.19 26.59
CA ARG A 170 -7.56 -9.90 27.87
C ARG A 170 -7.48 -8.93 29.04
N ASN A 171 -6.50 -8.03 29.03
CA ASN A 171 -6.34 -7.00 30.05
C ASN A 171 -7.57 -6.08 30.10
N ASP A 172 -8.04 -5.59 28.96
CA ASP A 172 -9.23 -4.74 28.89
C ASP A 172 -10.47 -5.42 29.46
N LEU A 173 -10.77 -6.65 29.02
CA LEU A 173 -11.93 -7.40 29.51
C LEU A 173 -11.81 -7.79 30.98
N SER A 174 -10.61 -8.09 31.48
CA SER A 174 -10.39 -8.51 32.88
C SER A 174 -10.83 -7.46 33.90
N ARG A 175 -10.86 -6.18 33.51
CA ARG A 175 -11.29 -5.06 34.35
C ARG A 175 -12.77 -5.13 34.71
N VAL A 176 -13.61 -5.70 33.83
CA VAL A 176 -15.08 -5.70 33.94
C VAL A 176 -15.70 -7.11 33.92
N CYS A 177 -14.94 -8.13 33.54
CA CYS A 177 -15.39 -9.51 33.57
C CYS A 177 -15.15 -10.17 34.94
N VAL A 178 -15.87 -11.27 35.20
CA VAL A 178 -15.68 -12.12 36.37
C VAL A 178 -14.24 -12.65 36.37
N PRO A 179 -13.47 -12.53 37.48
CA PRO A 179 -12.12 -13.06 37.56
C PRO A 179 -12.05 -14.51 37.12
N GLY A 180 -11.06 -14.83 36.29
CA GLY A 180 -10.91 -16.18 35.74
C GLY A 180 -11.98 -16.58 34.73
N SER A 181 -12.87 -15.70 34.26
CA SER A 181 -13.77 -15.99 33.11
C SER A 181 -13.15 -15.64 31.75
N VAL A 182 -12.16 -14.75 31.73
CA VAL A 182 -11.52 -14.31 30.49
C VAL A 182 -10.66 -15.44 29.91
N ARG A 183 -10.91 -15.79 28.66
CA ARG A 183 -10.24 -16.87 27.91
C ARG A 183 -9.88 -16.38 26.52
N ALA A 184 -8.72 -16.79 26.04
CA ALA A 184 -8.28 -16.59 24.66
C ALA A 184 -7.73 -17.93 24.13
N PRO A 185 -7.81 -18.21 22.82
CA PRO A 185 -7.22 -19.40 22.25
C PRO A 185 -5.69 -19.34 22.34
N ARG A 186 -5.05 -20.51 22.31
CA ARG A 186 -3.57 -20.59 22.23
C ARG A 186 -3.04 -20.13 20.89
N GLU A 187 -3.82 -20.34 19.83
CA GLU A 187 -3.48 -19.97 18.46
C GLU A 187 -4.66 -19.25 17.80
N PRO A 188 -4.41 -18.20 17.00
CA PRO A 188 -5.45 -17.58 16.19
C PRO A 188 -5.99 -18.56 15.14
N ARG A 189 -7.14 -18.29 14.53
CA ARG A 189 -7.60 -19.01 13.34
C ARG A 189 -7.33 -18.19 12.09
N VAL A 190 -7.00 -18.84 10.97
CA VAL A 190 -7.09 -18.18 9.66
C VAL A 190 -8.55 -18.07 9.25
N GLU A 191 -8.97 -16.87 8.87
CA GLU A 191 -10.31 -16.58 8.38
C GLU A 191 -10.24 -15.97 6.98
N PRO A 192 -10.83 -16.61 5.95
CA PRO A 192 -10.85 -16.07 4.60
C PRO A 192 -11.76 -14.86 4.50
N HIS A 193 -11.29 -13.83 3.81
CA HIS A 193 -12.00 -12.61 3.48
C HIS A 193 -11.79 -12.29 1.99
N THR A 194 -12.57 -11.36 1.44
CA THR A 194 -12.45 -10.97 0.03
C THR A 194 -11.05 -10.47 -0.29
N GLY A 195 -10.31 -11.25 -1.08
CA GLY A 195 -8.94 -10.98 -1.54
C GLY A 195 -7.82 -11.25 -0.53
N VAL A 196 -8.11 -11.61 0.73
CA VAL A 196 -7.10 -11.79 1.78
C VAL A 196 -7.46 -12.86 2.82
N HIS A 197 -6.45 -13.38 3.52
CA HIS A 197 -6.59 -14.17 4.74
C HIS A 197 -6.22 -13.34 5.97
N HIS A 198 -7.01 -13.45 7.04
CA HIS A 198 -6.77 -12.77 8.32
C HIS A 198 -6.53 -13.79 9.45
N LEU A 199 -5.59 -13.49 10.35
CA LEU A 199 -5.48 -14.21 11.62
C LEU A 199 -6.39 -13.54 12.67
N VAL A 200 -7.35 -14.31 13.18
CA VAL A 200 -8.38 -13.84 14.11
C VAL A 200 -8.26 -14.59 15.44
N ALA A 201 -8.22 -13.86 16.55
CA ALA A 201 -8.17 -14.46 17.90
C ALA A 201 -9.39 -14.06 18.73
N ASP A 202 -10.21 -15.03 19.15
CA ASP A 202 -11.41 -14.76 19.95
C ASP A 202 -11.06 -14.63 21.43
N VAL A 203 -11.21 -13.44 22.02
CA VAL A 203 -11.12 -13.26 23.47
C VAL A 203 -12.53 -13.18 24.05
N ARG A 204 -12.83 -14.10 24.96
CA ARG A 204 -14.15 -14.28 25.58
C ARG A 204 -14.08 -13.99 27.05
N GLY A 205 -15.16 -13.48 27.63
CA GLY A 205 -15.29 -13.27 29.08
C GLY A 205 -16.76 -13.22 29.50
N ARG A 206 -17.00 -13.25 30.81
CA ARG A 206 -18.35 -13.04 31.37
C ARG A 206 -18.39 -11.73 32.12
N LEU A 207 -19.22 -10.79 31.68
CA LEU A 207 -19.42 -9.50 32.33
C LEU A 207 -19.88 -9.70 33.78
N ARG A 208 -19.33 -8.93 34.72
CA ARG A 208 -19.75 -9.02 36.13
C ARG A 208 -21.22 -8.63 36.29
N PRO A 209 -21.97 -9.29 37.20
CA PRO A 209 -23.32 -8.87 37.54
C PRO A 209 -23.36 -7.39 37.96
N GLY A 210 -24.39 -6.68 37.50
CA GLY A 210 -24.60 -5.25 37.82
C GLY A 210 -23.85 -4.26 36.92
N LEU A 211 -22.97 -4.73 36.03
CA LEU A 211 -22.33 -3.88 35.01
C LEU A 211 -23.13 -3.92 33.70
N ASP A 212 -23.02 -2.84 32.93
CA ASP A 212 -23.75 -2.66 31.67
C ASP A 212 -22.83 -2.50 30.44
N ASP A 213 -23.44 -2.20 29.29
CA ASP A 213 -22.72 -1.93 28.04
C ASP A 213 -21.79 -0.71 28.15
N GLY A 214 -22.17 0.30 28.94
CA GLY A 214 -21.36 1.49 29.16
C GLY A 214 -20.08 1.18 29.95
N ASP A 215 -20.17 0.35 30.97
CA ASP A 215 -19.00 -0.13 31.73
C ASP A 215 -18.05 -0.93 30.85
N LEU A 216 -18.60 -1.84 30.05
CA LEU A 216 -17.84 -2.64 29.10
C LEU A 216 -17.10 -1.75 28.09
N LEU A 217 -17.79 -0.75 27.52
CA LEU A 217 -17.20 0.19 26.57
C LEU A 217 -16.10 1.03 27.20
N ARG A 218 -16.33 1.62 28.38
CA ARG A 218 -15.31 2.46 29.06
C ARG A 218 -14.04 1.67 29.40
N ALA A 219 -14.15 0.38 29.68
CA ALA A 219 -13.00 -0.46 30.01
C ALA A 219 -12.14 -0.87 28.81
N SER A 220 -12.74 -0.92 27.61
CA SER A 220 -12.15 -1.54 26.42
C SER A 220 -11.99 -0.61 25.22
N PHE A 221 -12.70 0.51 25.16
CA PHE A 221 -12.61 1.48 24.09
C PHE A 221 -11.35 2.37 24.24
N PRO A 222 -10.70 2.77 23.13
CA PRO A 222 -10.92 2.31 21.74
C PRO A 222 -10.38 0.89 21.48
N PRO A 223 -10.78 0.27 20.35
CA PRO A 223 -10.25 -1.02 19.91
C PRO A 223 -8.72 -1.08 19.94
N GLY A 224 -8.16 -2.11 20.58
CA GLY A 224 -6.71 -2.21 20.78
C GLY A 224 -5.90 -2.43 19.50
N SER A 225 -6.51 -3.05 18.49
CA SER A 225 -5.87 -3.38 17.20
C SER A 225 -5.51 -2.13 16.38
N CYS A 226 -6.20 -1.03 16.66
CA CYS A 226 -6.07 0.27 15.98
C CYS A 226 -5.39 1.36 16.81
N THR A 227 -4.85 1.02 17.99
CA THR A 227 -4.19 1.97 18.90
C THR A 227 -2.73 1.63 19.15
N GLY A 228 -2.45 0.66 20.01
CA GLY A 228 -1.10 0.34 20.44
C GLY A 228 -1.05 -0.20 21.87
N ALA A 229 0.14 -0.58 22.31
CA ALA A 229 0.35 -1.19 23.62
C ALA A 229 1.60 -0.59 24.29
N PRO A 230 1.50 -0.07 25.53
CA PRO A 230 0.28 0.13 26.34
C PRO A 230 -0.67 1.18 25.76
N LYS A 231 -1.99 0.91 25.80
CA LYS A 231 -3.03 1.70 25.09
C LYS A 231 -3.02 3.20 25.41
N ILE A 232 -2.99 3.57 26.70
CA ILE A 232 -3.07 4.98 27.12
C ILE A 232 -1.85 5.76 26.62
N ARG A 233 -0.65 5.19 26.76
CA ARG A 233 0.59 5.84 26.28
C ARG A 233 0.59 5.96 24.75
N ALA A 234 0.19 4.90 24.04
CA ALA A 234 0.08 4.90 22.59
C ALA A 234 -0.88 5.98 22.08
N MET A 235 -2.06 6.17 22.71
CA MET A 235 -3.00 7.23 22.34
C MET A 235 -2.41 8.63 22.55
N GLY A 236 -1.64 8.84 23.63
CA GLY A 236 -0.93 10.10 23.85
C GLY A 236 0.08 10.40 22.73
N ILE A 237 0.89 9.39 22.36
CA ILE A 237 1.83 9.52 21.25
C ILE A 237 1.10 9.83 19.94
N VAL A 238 0.03 9.10 19.62
CA VAL A 238 -0.76 9.32 18.40
C VAL A 238 -1.26 10.76 18.30
N ASN A 239 -1.78 11.34 19.39
CA ASN A 239 -2.24 12.72 19.41
C ASN A 239 -1.10 13.74 19.14
N ASP A 240 0.15 13.40 19.44
CA ASP A 240 1.33 14.24 19.16
C ASP A 240 1.92 14.03 17.75
N LEU A 241 1.53 12.94 17.07
CA LEU A 241 2.06 12.54 15.77
C LEU A 241 1.11 12.90 14.62
N GLU A 242 -0.20 12.78 14.82
CA GLU A 242 -1.20 12.93 13.76
C GLU A 242 -1.68 14.39 13.63
N PRO A 243 -1.91 14.87 12.40
CA PRO A 243 -2.25 16.28 12.17
C PRO A 243 -3.70 16.62 12.57
N ALA A 244 -4.56 15.61 12.74
CA ALA A 244 -5.98 15.78 13.02
C ALA A 244 -6.54 14.64 13.88
N ALA A 245 -7.66 14.90 14.53
CA ALA A 245 -8.42 13.87 15.25
C ALA A 245 -9.04 12.87 14.27
N ARG A 246 -9.10 11.61 14.65
CA ARG A 246 -9.52 10.50 13.77
C ARG A 246 -11.03 10.44 13.47
N GLY A 247 -11.88 11.23 14.13
CA GLY A 247 -13.33 11.18 13.89
C GLY A 247 -13.93 9.81 14.23
N VAL A 248 -14.72 9.23 13.32
CA VAL A 248 -15.28 7.88 13.51
C VAL A 248 -14.21 6.80 13.30
N TYR A 249 -13.21 7.04 12.44
CA TYR A 249 -12.14 6.10 12.14
C TYR A 249 -11.41 5.60 13.40
N THR A 250 -11.13 4.30 13.45
CA THR A 250 -10.60 3.56 14.63
C THR A 250 -11.49 3.58 15.87
N GLY A 251 -12.68 4.16 15.80
CA GLY A 251 -13.75 4.01 16.77
C GLY A 251 -14.53 2.69 16.59
N ALA A 252 -15.83 2.74 16.85
CA ALA A 252 -16.70 1.57 16.75
C ALA A 252 -18.07 1.93 16.14
N VAL A 253 -18.62 1.03 15.33
CA VAL A 253 -19.93 1.19 14.68
C VAL A 253 -20.77 -0.06 14.92
N GLY A 254 -22.06 0.09 15.17
CA GLY A 254 -22.97 -1.04 15.33
C GLY A 254 -24.24 -0.69 16.09
N PHE A 255 -24.76 -1.62 16.88
CA PHE A 255 -26.01 -1.45 17.61
C PHE A 255 -25.93 -1.96 19.05
N ALA A 256 -26.78 -1.40 19.89
CA ALA A 256 -27.10 -1.89 21.23
C ALA A 256 -28.62 -1.97 21.37
N GLY A 257 -29.16 -3.11 21.81
CA GLY A 257 -30.59 -3.32 21.93
C GLY A 257 -30.96 -4.28 23.06
N PRO A 258 -32.18 -4.16 23.62
CA PRO A 258 -32.61 -4.95 24.77
C PRO A 258 -32.70 -6.45 24.47
N LEU A 259 -33.02 -6.83 23.22
CA LEU A 259 -33.10 -8.23 22.78
C LEU A 259 -31.84 -8.68 22.04
N ALA A 260 -31.27 -7.80 21.23
CA ALA A 260 -30.11 -8.12 20.40
C ALA A 260 -28.77 -8.10 21.16
N GLY A 261 -28.72 -7.49 22.34
CA GLY A 261 -27.48 -7.22 23.06
C GLY A 261 -26.66 -6.12 22.38
N LEU A 262 -25.34 -6.21 22.51
CA LEU A 262 -24.39 -5.28 21.90
C LEU A 262 -23.65 -5.98 20.76
N ALA A 263 -23.50 -5.31 19.62
CA ALA A 263 -22.57 -5.74 18.58
C ALA A 263 -21.97 -4.50 17.90
N LEU A 264 -20.66 -4.39 17.98
CA LEU A 264 -19.88 -3.28 17.44
C LEU A 264 -18.69 -3.82 16.64
N ASN A 265 -18.53 -3.35 15.41
CA ASN A 265 -17.33 -3.55 14.63
C ASN A 265 -16.34 -2.40 14.88
N VAL A 266 -15.05 -2.67 14.62
CA VAL A 266 -14.03 -1.62 14.58
C VAL A 266 -14.30 -0.74 13.36
N ALA A 267 -14.25 0.58 13.51
CA ALA A 267 -14.46 1.54 12.43
C ALA A 267 -13.22 1.69 11.54
N ILE A 268 -12.89 0.62 10.82
CA ILE A 268 -11.86 0.57 9.77
C ILE A 268 -12.52 0.16 8.45
N ARG A 269 -11.92 0.54 7.32
CA ARG A 269 -12.57 0.48 6.01
C ARG A 269 -13.92 1.23 6.06
N THR A 270 -13.88 2.44 6.61
CA THR A 270 -15.05 3.26 6.88
C THR A 270 -14.91 4.60 6.17
N PHE A 271 -15.93 4.96 5.37
CA PHE A 271 -16.03 6.27 4.73
C PHE A 271 -16.91 7.20 5.55
N GLU A 272 -16.48 8.45 5.72
CA GLU A 272 -17.20 9.51 6.43
C GLU A 272 -17.56 10.62 5.45
N PHE A 273 -18.85 10.95 5.33
CA PHE A 273 -19.38 11.91 4.37
C PHE A 273 -19.87 13.17 5.08
N SER A 274 -19.44 14.33 4.62
CA SER A 274 -19.93 15.63 5.10
C SER A 274 -19.63 16.73 4.08
N GLY A 275 -20.58 17.64 3.84
CA GLY A 275 -20.36 18.85 3.04
C GLY A 275 -19.83 18.60 1.61
N GLY A 276 -20.33 17.57 0.92
CA GLY A 276 -19.86 17.21 -0.44
C GLY A 276 -18.46 16.61 -0.48
N ARG A 277 -17.94 16.15 0.67
CA ARG A 277 -16.66 15.45 0.79
C ARG A 277 -16.85 14.06 1.38
N VAL A 278 -15.92 13.19 1.04
CA VAL A 278 -15.77 11.86 1.63
C VAL A 278 -14.35 11.71 2.18
N ARG A 279 -14.25 11.14 3.38
CA ARG A 279 -12.99 10.83 4.06
C ARG A 279 -12.85 9.33 4.27
N LEU A 280 -11.62 8.83 4.18
CA LEU A 280 -11.26 7.46 4.48
C LEU A 280 -9.97 7.44 5.32
N GLY A 281 -10.07 6.98 6.57
CA GLY A 281 -8.89 6.80 7.42
C GLY A 281 -8.08 5.57 7.02
N VAL A 282 -6.75 5.72 7.01
CA VAL A 282 -5.78 4.67 6.69
C VAL A 282 -4.63 4.68 7.68
N GLY A 283 -4.01 3.52 7.92
CA GLY A 283 -2.93 3.42 8.89
C GLY A 283 -2.37 2.01 9.07
N GLY A 284 -1.32 1.93 9.88
CA GLY A 284 -0.57 0.72 10.16
C GLY A 284 -0.08 0.69 11.61
N GLY A 285 0.21 -0.50 12.12
CA GLY A 285 0.82 -0.66 13.44
C GLY A 285 2.33 -0.62 13.31
N VAL A 286 2.97 0.39 13.88
CA VAL A 286 4.43 0.55 13.88
C VAL A 286 5.01 -0.30 15.01
N VAL A 287 5.98 -1.14 14.67
CA VAL A 287 6.78 -1.95 15.59
C VAL A 287 8.27 -1.64 15.41
N ALA A 288 9.14 -2.16 16.28
CA ALA A 288 10.57 -1.84 16.28
C ALA A 288 11.28 -2.04 14.92
N ASP A 289 10.82 -3.04 14.15
CA ASP A 289 11.40 -3.40 12.84
C ASP A 289 10.67 -2.76 11.65
N SER A 290 9.70 -1.86 11.89
CA SER A 290 8.99 -1.16 10.82
C SER A 290 9.92 -0.23 10.03
N ASP A 291 9.81 -0.26 8.70
CA ASP A 291 10.45 0.71 7.83
C ASP A 291 9.47 1.87 7.52
N PRO A 292 9.86 3.14 7.74
CA PRO A 292 8.97 4.28 7.52
C PRO A 292 8.38 4.40 6.11
N ALA A 293 9.14 4.04 5.07
CA ALA A 293 8.64 4.12 3.70
C ALA A 293 7.66 2.97 3.40
N ASP A 294 7.91 1.79 3.95
CA ASP A 294 7.00 0.65 3.82
C ASP A 294 5.67 0.90 4.54
N GLU A 295 5.68 1.44 5.77
CA GLU A 295 4.47 1.80 6.53
C GLU A 295 3.64 2.87 5.78
N THR A 296 4.30 3.90 5.25
CA THR A 296 3.65 4.90 4.39
C THR A 296 2.97 4.25 3.20
N ARG A 297 3.65 3.34 2.50
CA ARG A 297 3.09 2.65 1.34
C ARG A 297 1.92 1.74 1.73
N GLU A 298 2.03 1.05 2.87
CA GLU A 298 1.00 0.16 3.38
C GLU A 298 -0.35 0.88 3.56
N THR A 299 -0.34 2.16 3.98
CA THR A 299 -1.58 2.95 4.09
C THR A 299 -2.34 3.05 2.76
N LEU A 300 -1.63 3.22 1.64
CA LEU A 300 -2.23 3.34 0.31
C LEU A 300 -2.55 1.97 -0.29
N VAL A 301 -1.72 0.96 -0.03
CA VAL A 301 -1.98 -0.45 -0.39
C VAL A 301 -3.28 -0.95 0.25
N LYS A 302 -3.56 -0.57 1.51
CA LYS A 302 -4.82 -0.92 2.18
C LYS A 302 -6.02 -0.16 1.64
N ALA A 303 -5.84 1.08 1.18
CA ALA A 303 -6.93 1.88 0.60
C ALA A 303 -7.28 1.46 -0.82
N ALA A 304 -6.29 1.16 -1.66
CA ALA A 304 -6.47 0.87 -3.08
C ALA A 304 -7.60 -0.12 -3.40
N PRO A 305 -7.68 -1.33 -2.80
CA PRO A 305 -8.76 -2.28 -3.10
C PRO A 305 -10.13 -1.78 -2.62
N LEU A 306 -10.18 -1.03 -1.52
CA LEU A 306 -11.41 -0.44 -0.99
C LEU A 306 -11.94 0.67 -1.91
N LEU A 307 -11.05 1.52 -2.42
CA LEU A 307 -11.39 2.58 -3.37
C LEU A 307 -11.85 1.99 -4.70
N ALA A 308 -11.11 1.02 -5.25
CA ALA A 308 -11.47 0.33 -6.48
C ALA A 308 -12.86 -0.32 -6.39
N ALA A 309 -13.19 -0.93 -5.25
CA ALA A 309 -14.50 -1.54 -5.04
C ALA A 309 -15.65 -0.53 -5.03
N VAL A 310 -15.43 0.75 -4.80
CA VAL A 310 -16.48 1.78 -4.86
C VAL A 310 -16.37 2.68 -6.11
N GLY A 311 -15.55 2.28 -7.08
CA GLY A 311 -15.32 3.06 -8.30
C GLY A 311 -14.50 4.34 -8.08
N ALA A 312 -13.87 4.48 -6.90
CA ALA A 312 -12.99 5.58 -6.57
C ALA A 312 -11.52 5.25 -6.89
N ARG A 313 -10.68 6.28 -6.95
CA ARG A 313 -9.24 6.15 -7.24
C ARG A 313 -8.42 7.03 -6.31
N LEU A 314 -7.15 6.68 -6.13
CA LEU A 314 -6.19 7.60 -5.52
C LEU A 314 -5.90 8.75 -6.49
N ALA A 315 -5.61 9.93 -5.94
CA ALA A 315 -5.06 11.03 -6.72
C ALA A 315 -3.74 10.61 -7.36
N ALA A 316 -3.55 11.03 -8.61
CA ALA A 316 -2.25 10.91 -9.23
C ALA A 316 -1.23 11.68 -8.39
N PRO A 317 -0.06 11.09 -8.10
CA PRO A 317 0.98 11.80 -7.38
C PRO A 317 1.37 13.06 -8.16
N ALA A 318 1.72 14.11 -7.41
CA ALA A 318 2.18 15.35 -8.00
C ALA A 318 3.40 15.10 -8.91
N PRO A 319 3.59 15.92 -9.97
CA PRO A 319 4.81 15.84 -10.77
C PRO A 319 6.04 16.00 -9.86
N PRO A 320 7.18 15.37 -10.21
CA PRO A 320 8.40 15.48 -9.41
C PRO A 320 8.80 16.93 -9.17
N ASP A 321 9.06 17.28 -7.91
CA ASP A 321 9.48 18.63 -7.52
C ASP A 321 10.95 18.88 -7.91
N PRO A 322 11.23 19.82 -8.85
CA PRO A 322 12.59 20.13 -9.24
C PRO A 322 13.47 20.65 -8.11
N ALA A 323 12.89 21.24 -7.06
CA ALA A 323 13.65 21.72 -5.90
C ALA A 323 14.29 20.58 -5.10
N ARG A 324 13.75 19.35 -5.19
CA ARG A 324 14.35 18.16 -4.56
C ARG A 324 15.54 17.61 -5.36
N GLY A 325 15.73 18.07 -6.59
CA GLY A 325 16.92 17.82 -7.38
C GLY A 325 16.84 16.63 -8.35
N VAL A 326 17.99 16.31 -8.94
CA VAL A 326 18.19 15.16 -9.86
C VAL A 326 19.34 14.30 -9.39
N PHE A 327 19.34 13.02 -9.74
CA PHE A 327 20.38 12.11 -9.29
C PHE A 327 20.88 11.13 -10.35
N THR A 328 22.05 10.56 -10.08
CA THR A 328 22.60 9.44 -10.81
C THR A 328 23.08 8.37 -9.82
N THR A 329 23.03 7.11 -10.23
CA THR A 329 23.51 6.00 -9.40
C THR A 329 24.30 5.07 -10.29
N LEU A 330 25.49 4.70 -9.83
CA LEU A 330 26.43 3.85 -10.54
C LEU A 330 27.02 2.82 -9.57
N PRO A 331 27.45 1.65 -10.08
CA PRO A 331 28.16 0.69 -9.27
C PRO A 331 29.61 1.13 -9.08
N VAL A 332 30.18 0.78 -7.92
CA VAL A 332 31.61 0.85 -7.63
C VAL A 332 32.11 -0.59 -7.55
N ARG A 333 33.15 -0.89 -8.32
CA ARG A 333 33.82 -2.20 -8.36
C ARG A 333 35.30 -1.97 -8.12
N ASP A 334 35.88 -2.67 -7.14
CA ASP A 334 37.30 -2.58 -6.81
C ASP A 334 37.79 -1.14 -6.61
N GLY A 335 37.00 -0.35 -5.88
CA GLY A 335 37.28 1.07 -5.62
C GLY A 335 37.05 2.01 -6.81
N ALA A 336 36.64 1.50 -7.98
CA ALA A 336 36.44 2.29 -9.19
C ALA A 336 34.96 2.50 -9.53
N PRO A 337 34.52 3.76 -9.76
CA PRO A 337 33.17 4.06 -10.22
C PRO A 337 32.99 3.65 -11.70
N VAL A 338 32.02 2.77 -11.98
CA VAL A 338 31.80 2.25 -13.33
C VAL A 338 30.96 3.23 -14.16
N GLY A 339 31.50 3.66 -15.31
CA GLY A 339 30.78 4.54 -16.25
C GLY A 339 30.59 5.97 -15.76
N LEU A 340 31.52 6.47 -14.94
CA LEU A 340 31.39 7.77 -14.30
C LEU A 340 31.13 8.90 -15.30
N ASP A 341 31.87 8.93 -16.41
CA ASP A 341 31.77 10.01 -17.38
C ASP A 341 30.39 10.06 -18.05
N GLU A 342 29.82 8.93 -18.44
CA GLU A 342 28.48 8.88 -19.03
C GLU A 342 27.41 9.27 -18.00
N HIS A 343 27.59 8.85 -16.74
CA HIS A 343 26.71 9.21 -15.65
C HIS A 343 26.74 10.71 -15.32
N LEU A 344 27.92 11.33 -15.26
CA LEU A 344 28.09 12.76 -15.04
C LEU A 344 27.64 13.58 -16.25
N ALA A 345 27.90 13.14 -17.48
CA ALA A 345 27.43 13.81 -18.68
C ALA A 345 25.90 13.88 -18.73
N ARG A 346 25.21 12.76 -18.42
CA ARG A 346 23.75 12.73 -18.34
C ARG A 346 23.22 13.62 -17.21
N LEU A 347 23.82 13.55 -16.03
CA LEU A 347 23.43 14.38 -14.88
C LEU A 347 23.62 15.88 -15.17
N GLY A 348 24.73 16.24 -15.81
CA GLY A 348 25.03 17.61 -16.21
C GLY A 348 24.08 18.15 -17.27
N ARG A 349 23.60 17.31 -18.20
CA ARG A 349 22.51 17.71 -19.11
C ARG A 349 21.24 18.08 -18.35
N SER A 350 20.83 17.28 -17.36
CA SER A 350 19.66 17.61 -16.53
C SER A 350 19.85 18.92 -15.76
N VAL A 351 21.01 19.10 -15.11
CA VAL A 351 21.33 20.31 -14.33
C VAL A 351 21.30 21.57 -15.21
N ARG A 352 21.84 21.48 -16.43
CA ARG A 352 21.80 22.59 -17.39
C ARG A 352 20.40 22.90 -17.88
N VAL A 353 19.60 21.88 -18.21
CA VAL A 353 18.22 22.07 -18.67
C VAL A 353 17.33 22.67 -17.57
N LEU A 354 17.51 22.22 -16.33
CA LEU A 354 16.63 22.59 -15.21
C LEU A 354 17.01 23.90 -14.53
N TRP A 355 18.30 24.20 -14.42
CA TRP A 355 18.79 25.32 -13.61
C TRP A 355 19.82 26.21 -14.32
N ASP A 356 20.02 26.02 -15.63
CA ASP A 356 20.98 26.79 -16.44
C ASP A 356 22.39 26.87 -15.81
N ALA A 357 22.83 25.76 -15.20
CA ALA A 357 24.07 25.71 -14.43
C ALA A 357 24.95 24.50 -14.82
N PRO A 358 26.27 24.56 -14.58
CA PRO A 358 27.14 23.41 -14.68
C PRO A 358 27.04 22.53 -13.42
N LEU A 359 27.58 21.31 -13.50
CA LEU A 359 27.86 20.52 -12.30
C LEU A 359 28.96 21.18 -11.45
N PRO A 360 28.96 20.95 -10.12
CA PRO A 360 30.06 21.40 -9.26
C PRO A 360 31.42 20.92 -9.76
N SER A 361 32.39 21.83 -9.84
CA SER A 361 33.69 21.59 -10.48
C SER A 361 34.48 20.43 -9.87
N ARG A 362 34.42 20.26 -8.54
CA ARG A 362 35.10 19.18 -7.80
C ARG A 362 34.32 17.87 -7.71
N LEU A 363 33.13 17.77 -8.31
CA LEU A 363 32.27 16.60 -8.15
C LEU A 363 32.93 15.31 -8.64
N ARG A 364 33.65 15.36 -9.78
CA ARG A 364 34.34 14.19 -10.32
C ARG A 364 35.40 13.66 -9.35
N GLU A 365 36.24 14.56 -8.81
CA GLU A 365 37.27 14.23 -7.83
C GLU A 365 36.67 13.64 -6.55
N GLN A 366 35.59 14.23 -6.04
CA GLN A 366 34.87 13.74 -4.87
C GLN A 366 34.32 12.32 -5.08
N VAL A 367 33.76 12.03 -6.26
CA VAL A 367 33.24 10.68 -6.56
C VAL A 367 34.37 9.66 -6.62
N HIS A 368 35.51 9.99 -7.25
CA HIS A 368 36.67 9.10 -7.27
C HIS A 368 37.23 8.85 -5.88
N ALA A 369 37.45 9.90 -5.08
CA ALA A 369 37.96 9.78 -3.73
C ALA A 369 37.04 8.92 -2.85
N ARG A 370 35.72 9.13 -2.98
CA ARG A 370 34.73 8.35 -2.22
C ARG A 370 34.69 6.89 -2.65
N ALA A 371 34.79 6.60 -3.95
CA ALA A 371 34.80 5.25 -4.48
C ALA A 371 36.07 4.48 -4.08
N ALA A 372 37.24 5.12 -4.13
CA ALA A 372 38.54 4.50 -3.80
C ALA A 372 38.63 4.04 -2.34
N ALA A 373 37.83 4.64 -1.45
CA ALA A 373 37.75 4.25 -0.04
C ALA A 373 36.85 3.04 0.24
N LEU A 374 36.22 2.43 -0.78
CA LEU A 374 35.27 1.33 -0.60
C LEU A 374 35.91 -0.02 -0.95
N ALA A 375 35.73 -1.00 -0.07
CA ALA A 375 36.09 -2.39 -0.32
C ALA A 375 34.85 -3.20 -0.76
N GLY A 376 34.93 -3.92 -1.87
CA GLY A 376 33.83 -4.75 -2.38
C GLY A 376 32.73 -3.97 -3.11
N PRO A 377 31.68 -4.66 -3.59
CA PRO A 377 30.68 -4.08 -4.47
C PRO A 377 29.77 -3.08 -3.75
N HIS A 378 29.74 -1.84 -4.26
CA HIS A 378 28.95 -0.75 -3.70
C HIS A 378 28.09 -0.08 -4.75
N ARG A 379 27.00 0.56 -4.31
CA ARG A 379 26.31 1.59 -5.09
C ARG A 379 26.76 2.96 -4.61
N LEU A 380 27.04 3.85 -5.56
CA LEU A 380 27.33 5.26 -5.32
C LEU A 380 26.25 6.10 -5.98
N ARG A 381 25.59 6.95 -5.19
CA ARG A 381 24.57 7.91 -5.63
C ARG A 381 25.13 9.32 -5.52
N VAL A 382 25.02 10.06 -6.62
CA VAL A 382 25.20 11.52 -6.63
C VAL A 382 23.84 12.16 -6.79
N THR A 383 23.45 13.01 -5.84
CA THR A 383 22.25 13.85 -5.93
C THR A 383 22.70 15.29 -6.05
N VAL A 384 22.10 16.04 -6.99
CA VAL A 384 22.33 17.48 -7.15
C VAL A 384 21.02 18.20 -6.89
N VAL A 385 21.07 19.22 -6.03
CA VAL A 385 19.93 20.09 -5.68
C VAL A 385 20.25 21.53 -6.06
N PRO A 386 19.25 22.37 -6.40
CA PRO A 386 19.48 23.80 -6.59
C PRO A 386 19.79 24.46 -5.23
N GLY A 387 20.74 25.40 -5.22
CA GLY A 387 21.14 26.14 -4.01
C GLY A 387 21.36 27.64 -4.30
N PRO A 388 21.44 28.49 -3.26
CA PRO A 388 21.59 29.95 -3.41
C PRO A 388 22.87 30.35 -4.16
N GLY A 389 23.93 29.54 -4.06
CA GLY A 389 25.22 29.73 -4.74
C GLY A 389 25.40 28.89 -6.01
N GLY A 390 24.31 28.32 -6.53
CA GLY A 390 24.33 27.34 -7.63
C GLY A 390 24.04 25.91 -7.16
N PRO A 391 24.09 24.92 -8.07
CA PRO A 391 23.76 23.54 -7.74
C PRO A 391 24.75 22.94 -6.74
N GLU A 392 24.25 22.22 -5.74
CA GLU A 392 25.04 21.53 -4.72
C GLU A 392 24.92 20.02 -4.90
N ALA A 393 26.04 19.29 -4.78
CA ALA A 393 26.07 17.85 -4.98
C ALA A 393 26.40 17.11 -3.69
N THR A 394 25.63 16.07 -3.40
CA THR A 394 25.89 15.13 -2.30
C THR A 394 26.22 13.75 -2.86
N VAL A 395 27.27 13.11 -2.33
CA VAL A 395 27.72 11.76 -2.71
C VAL A 395 27.47 10.79 -1.56
N VAL A 396 26.57 9.83 -1.77
CA VAL A 396 26.20 8.81 -0.78
C VAL A 396 26.55 7.42 -1.31
N THR A 397 27.08 6.56 -0.44
CA THR A 397 27.47 5.19 -0.76
C THR A 397 26.76 4.21 0.13
N ALA A 398 26.43 3.04 -0.42
CA ALA A 398 25.94 1.90 0.35
C ALA A 398 26.44 0.60 -0.28
N PRO A 399 26.59 -0.49 0.50
CA PRO A 399 26.84 -1.81 -0.07
C PRO A 399 25.80 -2.15 -1.14
N LEU A 400 26.26 -2.75 -2.25
CA LEU A 400 25.34 -3.27 -3.25
C LEU A 400 24.82 -4.62 -2.75
N GLY A 401 23.54 -4.69 -2.39
CA GLY A 401 22.93 -5.93 -1.92
C GLY A 401 23.05 -7.07 -2.93
N GLU A 402 22.86 -8.30 -2.46
CA GLU A 402 22.89 -9.49 -3.31
C GLU A 402 21.91 -9.37 -4.49
N ASP A 403 22.28 -9.94 -5.62
CA ASP A 403 21.37 -10.07 -6.75
C ASP A 403 20.53 -11.33 -6.56
N PRO A 404 19.20 -11.23 -6.47
CA PRO A 404 18.35 -12.41 -6.34
C PRO A 404 18.49 -13.39 -7.50
N GLY A 405 19.04 -12.96 -8.66
CA GLY A 405 19.31 -13.81 -9.81
C GLY A 405 18.04 -14.28 -10.54
N ARG A 406 16.86 -13.85 -10.09
CA ARG A 406 15.56 -14.24 -10.64
C ARG A 406 15.11 -13.27 -11.74
N PRO A 407 14.32 -13.74 -12.72
CA PRO A 407 13.64 -12.86 -13.67
C PRO A 407 12.78 -11.82 -12.96
N TRP A 408 12.69 -10.63 -13.55
CA TRP A 408 11.87 -9.55 -13.01
C TRP A 408 10.38 -9.79 -13.31
N ARG A 409 9.52 -9.37 -12.37
CA ARG A 409 8.09 -9.19 -12.56
C ARG A 409 7.82 -7.71 -12.78
N LEU A 410 7.05 -7.38 -13.81
CA LEU A 410 6.59 -6.02 -14.02
C LEU A 410 5.07 -5.92 -13.86
N VAL A 411 4.60 -4.88 -13.19
CA VAL A 411 3.17 -4.62 -13.03
C VAL A 411 2.83 -3.32 -13.77
N PRO A 412 1.95 -3.35 -14.78
CA PRO A 412 1.56 -2.14 -15.50
C PRO A 412 1.03 -1.07 -14.54
N LEU A 413 1.50 0.16 -14.73
CA LEU A 413 1.08 1.35 -13.99
C LEU A 413 0.84 2.48 -14.98
N GLU A 414 -0.39 2.93 -15.10
CA GLU A 414 -0.72 4.11 -15.91
C GLU A 414 -0.13 5.37 -15.28
N LEU A 415 0.76 6.03 -16.03
CA LEU A 415 1.36 7.30 -15.63
C LEU A 415 1.50 8.18 -16.87
N PRO A 416 0.50 9.04 -17.15
CA PRO A 416 0.52 9.93 -18.30
C PRO A 416 1.82 10.77 -18.35
N GLY A 417 2.54 10.70 -19.48
CA GLY A 417 3.83 11.39 -19.66
C GLY A 417 5.04 10.79 -18.91
N GLY A 418 4.85 9.71 -18.15
CA GLY A 418 5.90 8.98 -17.46
C GLY A 418 6.62 9.78 -16.36
N LEU A 419 7.86 9.38 -16.08
CA LEU A 419 8.75 10.09 -15.15
C LEU A 419 9.54 11.21 -15.82
N GLY A 420 9.47 11.28 -17.14
CA GLY A 420 10.13 12.30 -17.96
C GLY A 420 11.62 12.04 -18.22
N GLY A 421 12.26 12.99 -18.91
CA GLY A 421 13.65 12.92 -19.34
C GLY A 421 14.72 13.07 -18.24
N HIS A 422 14.31 13.26 -16.98
CA HIS A 422 15.23 13.50 -15.86
C HIS A 422 15.08 12.43 -14.77
N LYS A 423 16.20 12.07 -14.15
CA LYS A 423 16.19 11.14 -13.02
C LYS A 423 15.97 11.94 -11.73
N TRP A 424 14.72 12.30 -11.48
CA TRP A 424 14.30 13.10 -10.34
C TRP A 424 14.67 12.46 -9.01
N ALA A 425 15.24 13.25 -8.10
CA ALA A 425 15.45 12.81 -6.72
C ALA A 425 14.13 12.72 -5.96
N ASP A 426 13.11 13.48 -6.37
CA ASP A 426 11.74 13.27 -5.95
C ASP A 426 11.17 12.00 -6.58
N ARG A 427 10.92 10.98 -5.76
CA ARG A 427 10.47 9.65 -6.17
C ARG A 427 9.12 9.27 -5.59
N ARG A 428 8.39 10.24 -5.01
CA ARG A 428 7.06 10.08 -4.41
C ARG A 428 6.09 9.34 -5.32
N VAL A 429 6.07 9.68 -6.61
CA VAL A 429 5.24 8.99 -7.62
C VAL A 429 5.42 7.48 -7.66
N LEU A 430 6.60 6.94 -7.35
CA LEU A 430 6.78 5.48 -7.28
C LEU A 430 6.72 4.95 -5.85
N GLU A 431 7.16 5.75 -4.87
CA GLU A 431 7.21 5.37 -3.47
C GLU A 431 5.82 5.27 -2.85
N GLU A 432 4.93 6.18 -3.25
CA GLU A 432 3.54 6.30 -2.79
C GLU A 432 2.56 5.52 -3.66
N THR A 433 2.92 5.13 -4.90
CA THR A 433 2.04 4.26 -5.67
C THR A 433 1.99 2.86 -5.03
N PRO A 434 0.80 2.33 -4.71
CA PRO A 434 0.65 0.97 -4.22
C PRO A 434 1.10 -0.08 -5.24
N GLY A 435 1.74 -1.14 -4.75
CA GLY A 435 2.03 -2.33 -5.55
C GLY A 435 3.00 -3.28 -4.87
N PRO A 436 3.22 -4.47 -5.44
CA PRO A 436 4.08 -5.51 -4.88
C PRO A 436 5.57 -5.22 -5.12
N TRP A 437 5.98 -3.95 -4.96
CA TRP A 437 7.33 -3.49 -5.31
C TRP A 437 8.39 -4.19 -4.47
N GLY A 438 9.47 -4.60 -5.11
CA GLY A 438 10.56 -5.31 -4.44
C GLY A 438 11.84 -5.31 -5.26
N PRO A 439 12.87 -6.08 -4.88
CA PRO A 439 14.14 -6.13 -5.59
C PRO A 439 14.03 -6.58 -7.05
N VAL A 440 13.03 -7.40 -7.38
CA VAL A 440 12.76 -7.95 -8.72
C VAL A 440 11.33 -7.68 -9.20
N CYS A 441 10.58 -6.83 -8.50
CA CYS A 441 9.24 -6.43 -8.90
C CYS A 441 9.17 -4.91 -9.02
N ASP A 442 8.79 -4.40 -10.19
CA ASP A 442 8.86 -2.97 -10.54
C ASP A 442 7.61 -2.56 -11.32
N PRO A 443 7.13 -1.30 -11.21
CA PRO A 443 6.06 -0.84 -12.09
C PRO A 443 6.59 -0.75 -13.52
N LEU A 444 5.79 -1.18 -14.51
CA LEU A 444 5.96 -0.87 -15.92
C LEU A 444 5.08 0.32 -16.25
N LEU A 445 5.68 1.48 -16.44
CA LEU A 445 4.96 2.71 -16.73
C LEU A 445 4.39 2.64 -18.15
N VAL A 446 3.11 2.95 -18.26
CA VAL A 446 2.37 2.97 -19.52
C VAL A 446 1.54 4.24 -19.64
N GLU A 447 1.33 4.70 -20.87
CA GLU A 447 0.33 5.72 -21.18
C GLU A 447 -1.09 5.14 -21.09
N PRO A 448 -2.14 5.97 -20.93
CA PRO A 448 -3.53 5.50 -20.92
C PRO A 448 -3.96 4.72 -22.19
N ASP A 449 -3.28 4.93 -23.32
CA ASP A 449 -3.54 4.18 -24.56
C ASP A 449 -2.78 2.84 -24.65
N GLY A 450 -2.09 2.46 -23.57
CA GLY A 450 -1.28 1.25 -23.45
C GLY A 450 0.12 1.36 -24.05
N THR A 451 0.58 2.53 -24.47
CA THR A 451 1.97 2.71 -24.94
C THR A 451 2.96 2.52 -23.79
N LEU A 452 3.96 1.65 -23.98
CA LEU A 452 5.01 1.39 -23.00
C LEU A 452 5.98 2.57 -22.90
N LEU A 453 6.39 2.87 -21.67
CA LEU A 453 7.40 3.87 -21.35
C LEU A 453 8.67 3.20 -20.79
N GLU A 454 8.82 3.15 -19.47
CA GLU A 454 9.95 2.50 -18.81
C GLU A 454 9.50 1.80 -17.53
N ALA A 455 10.36 0.97 -16.94
CA ALA A 455 10.12 0.48 -15.59
C ALA A 455 10.55 1.52 -14.55
N GLY A 456 10.01 1.44 -13.34
CA GLY A 456 10.33 2.38 -12.26
C GLY A 456 11.82 2.62 -12.04
N ARG A 457 12.67 1.59 -12.19
CA ARG A 457 14.13 1.64 -11.98
C ARG A 457 14.95 1.23 -13.22
N ALA A 458 14.33 0.94 -14.35
CA ALA A 458 15.02 0.35 -15.50
C ALA A 458 14.35 0.68 -16.85
N SER A 459 15.12 0.64 -17.94
CA SER A 459 14.55 0.73 -19.29
C SER A 459 14.12 -0.64 -19.77
N VAL A 460 13.01 -0.72 -20.51
CA VAL A 460 12.41 -1.97 -21.02
C VAL A 460 12.75 -2.20 -22.50
N PHE A 461 12.97 -3.45 -22.88
CA PHE A 461 13.25 -3.91 -24.23
C PHE A 461 12.39 -5.14 -24.54
N VAL A 462 11.93 -5.21 -25.78
CA VAL A 462 11.04 -6.27 -26.29
C VAL A 462 11.68 -6.88 -27.52
N VAL A 463 11.77 -8.21 -27.56
CA VAL A 463 12.31 -8.96 -28.69
C VAL A 463 11.17 -9.68 -29.40
N SER A 464 11.08 -9.51 -30.71
CA SER A 464 10.09 -10.18 -31.56
C SER A 464 10.71 -10.49 -32.92
N GLY A 465 10.74 -11.76 -33.33
CA GLY A 465 11.26 -12.18 -34.62
C GLY A 465 12.72 -11.78 -34.86
N GLY A 466 13.55 -11.75 -33.81
CA GLY A 466 14.97 -11.33 -33.88
C GLY A 466 15.20 -9.81 -33.89
N ARG A 467 14.14 -9.01 -33.98
CA ARG A 467 14.19 -7.54 -33.84
C ARG A 467 14.06 -7.14 -32.37
N VAL A 468 14.87 -6.18 -31.94
CA VAL A 468 14.83 -5.60 -30.59
C VAL A 468 14.19 -4.21 -30.64
N ARG A 469 13.10 -4.02 -29.91
CA ARG A 469 12.38 -2.74 -29.80
C ARG A 469 12.47 -2.20 -28.39
N THR A 470 12.54 -0.88 -28.24
CA THR A 470 12.45 -0.19 -26.94
C THR A 470 11.76 1.16 -27.13
N PRO A 471 10.99 1.65 -26.14
CA PRO A 471 10.35 2.95 -26.23
C PRO A 471 11.35 4.09 -26.52
N PRO A 472 10.98 5.10 -27.33
CA PRO A 472 11.86 6.20 -27.71
C PRO A 472 12.10 7.14 -26.52
N ALA A 473 13.32 7.69 -26.43
CA ALA A 473 13.66 8.71 -25.42
C ALA A 473 13.19 10.10 -25.85
N ASP A 474 11.88 10.28 -26.01
CA ASP A 474 11.22 11.49 -26.54
C ASP A 474 10.85 12.53 -25.47
N GLY A 475 11.42 12.40 -24.28
CA GLY A 475 11.14 13.25 -23.13
C GLY A 475 10.21 12.63 -22.09
N ARG A 476 9.53 11.51 -22.40
CA ARG A 476 8.65 10.79 -21.45
C ARG A 476 9.35 9.72 -20.62
N ILE A 477 10.51 9.25 -21.09
CA ILE A 477 11.38 8.30 -20.39
C ILE A 477 12.76 8.88 -20.15
N LEU A 478 13.46 8.32 -19.18
CA LEU A 478 14.83 8.66 -18.90
C LEU A 478 15.79 8.16 -20.01
N PRO A 479 16.65 9.02 -20.61
CA PRO A 479 17.76 8.57 -21.46
C PRO A 479 18.87 7.90 -20.60
N GLY A 480 18.63 6.66 -20.20
CA GLY A 480 19.48 5.90 -19.28
C GLY A 480 20.87 5.56 -19.82
N VAL A 481 21.89 5.62 -18.97
CA VAL A 481 23.28 5.27 -19.34
C VAL A 481 23.40 3.82 -19.79
N GLN A 482 22.82 2.89 -19.02
CA GLN A 482 22.87 1.47 -19.38
C GLN A 482 22.03 1.16 -20.63
N ARG A 483 20.89 1.85 -20.83
CA ARG A 483 20.09 1.77 -22.06
C ARG A 483 20.94 2.13 -23.28
N ALA A 484 21.69 3.24 -23.22
CA ALA A 484 22.58 3.66 -24.29
C ALA A 484 23.67 2.61 -24.59
N ARG A 485 24.24 1.98 -23.55
CA ARG A 485 25.23 0.89 -23.72
C ARG A 485 24.64 -0.36 -24.39
N VAL A 486 23.42 -0.75 -24.02
CA VAL A 486 22.71 -1.86 -24.67
C VAL A 486 22.46 -1.56 -26.14
N LEU A 487 21.93 -0.38 -26.46
CA LEU A 487 21.69 0.05 -27.85
C LEU A 487 22.98 0.08 -28.67
N ALA A 488 24.05 0.67 -28.13
CA ALA A 488 25.35 0.71 -28.79
C ALA A 488 25.90 -0.70 -29.06
N ARG A 489 25.76 -1.62 -28.08
CA ARG A 489 26.19 -3.01 -28.24
C ARG A 489 25.40 -3.76 -29.30
N LEU A 490 24.07 -3.64 -29.28
CA LEU A 490 23.19 -4.27 -30.28
C LEU A 490 23.53 -3.78 -31.70
N ARG A 491 23.72 -2.47 -31.88
CA ARG A 491 24.11 -1.88 -33.16
C ARG A 491 25.48 -2.36 -33.64
N ALA A 492 26.46 -2.42 -32.73
CA ALA A 492 27.80 -2.91 -33.05
C ALA A 492 27.82 -4.39 -33.48
N GLU A 493 26.84 -5.18 -33.04
CA GLU A 493 26.67 -6.59 -33.41
C GLU A 493 25.80 -6.77 -34.66
N GLY A 494 25.34 -5.68 -35.29
CA GLY A 494 24.47 -5.74 -36.47
C GLY A 494 23.05 -6.22 -36.18
N ALA A 495 22.60 -6.17 -34.92
CA ALA A 495 21.23 -6.53 -34.57
C ALA A 495 20.23 -5.47 -35.06
N GLU A 496 19.07 -5.91 -35.55
CA GLU A 496 17.97 -5.02 -35.90
C GLU A 496 17.37 -4.42 -34.62
N VAL A 497 17.66 -3.14 -34.36
CA VAL A 497 17.22 -2.44 -33.15
C VAL A 497 16.51 -1.13 -33.48
N ALA A 498 15.30 -0.96 -32.93
CA ALA A 498 14.46 0.21 -33.16
C ALA A 498 14.07 0.89 -31.84
N GLU A 499 14.16 2.22 -31.83
CA GLU A 499 13.64 3.07 -30.75
C GLU A 499 12.27 3.62 -31.19
N GLU A 500 11.20 2.86 -30.96
CA GLU A 500 9.85 3.16 -31.46
C GLU A 500 8.78 2.82 -30.40
N PRO A 501 7.57 3.41 -30.47
CA PRO A 501 6.49 3.08 -29.55
C PRO A 501 6.16 1.59 -29.58
N VAL A 502 6.01 0.98 -28.41
CA VAL A 502 5.57 -0.42 -28.24
C VAL A 502 4.31 -0.40 -27.38
N ARG A 503 3.25 -1.12 -27.76
CA ARG A 503 2.03 -1.23 -26.95
C ARG A 503 2.12 -2.40 -25.98
N LEU A 504 1.50 -2.25 -24.81
CA LEU A 504 1.38 -3.30 -23.78
C LEU A 504 0.76 -4.59 -24.34
N ALA A 505 -0.26 -4.45 -25.20
CA ALA A 505 -0.92 -5.59 -25.84
C ALA A 505 0.00 -6.38 -26.80
N GLU A 506 1.05 -5.76 -27.35
CA GLU A 506 2.01 -6.45 -28.22
C GLU A 506 2.94 -7.38 -27.45
N LEU A 507 3.07 -7.22 -26.13
CA LEU A 507 3.97 -8.05 -25.32
C LEU A 507 3.59 -9.53 -25.39
N ALA A 508 2.30 -9.87 -25.50
CA ALA A 508 1.85 -11.25 -25.57
C ALA A 508 2.48 -12.05 -26.73
N ALA A 509 2.90 -11.37 -27.80
CA ALA A 509 3.55 -11.96 -28.97
C ALA A 509 5.10 -11.82 -28.95
N ALA A 510 5.68 -11.27 -27.88
CA ALA A 510 7.13 -11.13 -27.75
C ALA A 510 7.78 -12.49 -27.46
N ASP A 511 8.93 -12.73 -28.07
CA ASP A 511 9.77 -13.90 -27.80
C ASP A 511 10.45 -13.78 -26.43
N GLU A 512 10.84 -12.54 -26.08
CA GLU A 512 11.58 -12.22 -24.87
C GLU A 512 11.34 -10.76 -24.48
N VAL A 513 11.21 -10.50 -23.17
CA VAL A 513 11.22 -9.16 -22.59
C VAL A 513 12.36 -9.07 -21.59
N PHE A 514 13.09 -7.95 -21.59
CA PHE A 514 14.15 -7.71 -20.62
C PHE A 514 14.21 -6.24 -20.20
N VAL A 515 14.78 -6.01 -19.01
CA VAL A 515 15.02 -4.68 -18.47
C VAL A 515 16.51 -4.43 -18.27
N THR A 516 16.91 -3.17 -18.23
CA THR A 516 18.30 -2.80 -18.00
C THR A 516 18.46 -1.56 -17.12
N ASN A 517 19.41 -1.62 -16.18
CA ASN A 517 19.81 -0.48 -15.37
C ASN A 517 21.31 -0.53 -15.02
N ALA A 518 21.88 0.57 -14.54
CA ALA A 518 23.32 0.66 -14.30
C ALA A 518 23.83 -0.25 -13.17
N LEU A 519 23.01 -0.61 -12.18
CA LEU A 519 23.44 -1.39 -11.01
C LEU A 519 23.42 -2.89 -11.27
N ARG A 520 22.40 -3.38 -11.98
CA ARG A 520 22.18 -4.80 -12.26
C ARG A 520 22.45 -5.16 -13.72
N GLY A 521 22.58 -4.19 -14.60
CA GLY A 521 22.72 -4.44 -16.04
C GLY A 521 21.47 -5.06 -16.63
N VAL A 522 21.64 -6.00 -17.56
CA VAL A 522 20.54 -6.62 -18.31
C VAL A 522 19.94 -7.78 -17.52
N ARG A 523 18.62 -7.75 -17.29
CA ARG A 523 17.88 -8.79 -16.54
C ARG A 523 16.65 -9.23 -17.34
N PRO A 524 16.41 -10.55 -17.45
CA PRO A 524 15.19 -11.05 -18.10
C PRO A 524 13.96 -10.65 -17.30
N VAL A 525 12.85 -10.41 -17.99
CA VAL A 525 11.51 -10.26 -17.39
C VAL A 525 10.80 -11.60 -17.54
N GLY A 526 10.40 -12.19 -16.41
CA GLY A 526 9.70 -13.47 -16.39
C GLY A 526 8.19 -13.31 -16.58
N VAL A 527 7.63 -12.17 -16.17
CA VAL A 527 6.20 -11.89 -16.28
C VAL A 527 5.94 -10.39 -16.31
N VAL A 528 4.98 -9.99 -17.14
CA VAL A 528 4.30 -8.70 -17.06
C VAL A 528 2.83 -8.98 -16.77
N ASP A 529 2.34 -8.52 -15.63
CA ASP A 529 0.98 -8.80 -15.18
C ASP A 529 -0.05 -8.37 -16.23
N GLY A 530 -0.94 -9.29 -16.60
CA GLY A 530 -1.97 -9.06 -17.62
C GLY A 530 -1.49 -9.01 -19.06
N ALA A 531 -0.18 -9.18 -19.34
CA ALA A 531 0.36 -9.09 -20.69
C ALA A 531 1.09 -10.35 -21.18
N GLY A 532 1.85 -11.04 -20.33
CA GLY A 532 2.54 -12.27 -20.74
C GLY A 532 3.57 -12.79 -19.75
N ALA A 533 4.09 -13.99 -20.01
CA ALA A 533 5.16 -14.62 -19.25
C ALA A 533 6.19 -15.26 -20.19
N TRP A 534 7.47 -15.13 -19.87
CA TRP A 534 8.58 -15.57 -20.71
C TRP A 534 9.63 -16.34 -19.89
N ALA A 535 10.25 -17.32 -20.53
CA ALA A 535 11.51 -17.84 -20.02
C ALA A 535 12.64 -16.82 -20.29
N PRO A 536 13.73 -16.82 -19.50
CA PRO A 536 14.92 -16.04 -19.82
C PRO A 536 15.40 -16.32 -21.24
N GLY A 537 15.37 -15.31 -22.10
CA GLY A 537 15.69 -15.48 -23.51
C GLY A 537 17.18 -15.30 -23.83
N PRO A 538 17.59 -15.71 -25.05
CA PRO A 538 18.98 -15.71 -25.47
C PRO A 538 19.56 -14.30 -25.67
N VAL A 539 18.74 -13.29 -25.96
CA VAL A 539 19.21 -11.92 -26.22
C VAL A 539 19.68 -11.27 -24.92
N ALA A 540 18.88 -11.32 -23.84
CA ALA A 540 19.28 -10.79 -22.54
C ALA A 540 20.48 -11.54 -21.98
N ALA A 541 20.51 -12.88 -22.09
CA ALA A 541 21.64 -13.66 -21.60
C ALA A 541 22.96 -13.31 -22.31
N ARG A 542 22.90 -13.15 -23.64
CA ARG A 542 24.05 -12.73 -24.45
C ARG A 542 24.52 -11.32 -24.11
N LEU A 543 23.59 -10.35 -24.03
CA LEU A 543 23.90 -8.97 -23.65
C LEU A 543 24.46 -8.87 -22.23
N ALA A 544 23.89 -9.63 -21.28
CA ALA A 544 24.35 -9.64 -19.90
C ALA A 544 25.81 -10.11 -19.79
N ARG A 545 26.18 -11.16 -20.53
CA ARG A 545 27.58 -11.62 -20.63
C ARG A 545 28.48 -10.58 -21.31
N ALA A 546 28.08 -10.08 -22.48
CA ALA A 546 28.87 -9.14 -23.26
C ALA A 546 29.15 -7.82 -22.51
N LEU A 547 28.24 -7.39 -21.65
CA LEU A 547 28.37 -6.15 -20.86
C LEU A 547 28.96 -6.38 -19.46
N GLY A 548 29.35 -7.62 -19.10
CA GLY A 548 29.90 -7.92 -17.78
C GLY A 548 28.89 -7.70 -16.64
N THR A 549 27.63 -8.05 -16.90
CA THR A 549 26.49 -7.86 -15.98
C THR A 549 25.71 -9.14 -15.69
N ALA A 550 26.17 -10.30 -16.17
CA ALA A 550 25.56 -11.59 -15.86
C ALA A 550 25.57 -11.86 -14.34
N PRO A 551 24.50 -12.45 -13.78
CA PRO A 551 24.49 -12.86 -12.38
C PRO A 551 25.52 -13.97 -12.12
N ALA A 552 26.01 -14.05 -10.89
CA ALA A 552 26.91 -15.12 -10.45
C ALA A 552 26.09 -16.41 -10.18
N GLY A 553 25.68 -17.12 -11.24
CA GLY A 553 24.97 -18.40 -11.12
C GLY A 553 23.94 -18.65 -12.22
N PRO A 554 23.40 -19.89 -12.33
CA PRO A 554 22.34 -20.21 -13.28
C PRO A 554 21.05 -19.44 -12.95
N VAL A 555 20.39 -18.88 -13.97
CA VAL A 555 19.10 -18.19 -13.83
C VAL A 555 18.00 -19.24 -13.62
N PRO A 556 17.28 -19.24 -12.49
CA PRO A 556 16.20 -20.21 -12.25
C PRO A 556 15.01 -19.96 -13.20
N ALA A 557 14.29 -21.04 -13.52
CA ALA A 557 13.11 -21.01 -14.38
C ALA A 557 11.99 -20.10 -13.83
N PRO A 558 11.13 -19.52 -14.68
CA PRO A 558 10.03 -18.67 -14.24
C PRO A 558 9.06 -19.44 -13.32
N VAL A 559 8.56 -18.76 -12.29
CA VAL A 559 7.40 -19.23 -11.52
C VAL A 559 6.17 -18.93 -12.37
N ALA A 560 5.43 -19.97 -12.76
CA ALA A 560 4.22 -19.81 -13.55
C ALA A 560 3.23 -18.85 -12.84
N PRO A 561 2.51 -18.00 -13.58
CA PRO A 561 1.42 -17.24 -12.98
C PRO A 561 0.41 -18.22 -12.39
N ALA A 562 -0.04 -17.95 -11.16
CA ALA A 562 -1.24 -18.60 -10.65
C ALA A 562 -2.38 -18.20 -11.59
N VAL A 563 -2.83 -19.15 -12.41
CA VAL A 563 -4.01 -18.97 -13.26
C VAL A 563 -5.18 -18.73 -12.29
N PRO A 564 -5.93 -17.62 -12.41
CA PRO A 564 -7.12 -17.41 -11.60
C PRO A 564 -8.12 -18.52 -11.94
N GLY A 565 -8.46 -19.34 -10.94
CA GLY A 565 -9.53 -20.33 -10.98
C GLY A 565 -10.83 -19.78 -10.41
#